data_AF-A0A3B9I2E9-F1
#
_entry.id   AF-A0A3B9I2E9-F1
#
_cell.length_a   1.000
_cell.length_b   1.000
_cell.length_c   1.000
_cell.angle_alpha   90.00
_cell.angle_beta   90.00
_cell.angle_gamma   90.00
#
_symmetry.space_group_name_H-M   'P 1'
#
loop_
_entity.id
_entity.type
_entity.pdbx_description
1 polymer ?
#
loop_
_entity_poly.entity_id
_entity_poly.type
_entity_poly.pdbx_seq_one_letter_code
_entity_poly.pdbx_strand_id
1 'polypeptide(L)'
;MDDGTGGIVEQPVKFPVWFEPRSNGGTPMCQAMIKTAEEIAAWCDSHPDSYPPTILHITDGESTDGDPEELASSLSKIQTSDGSTLMFNLHVSTSGAMPIRFPSSAVELPDQFAQLLFRMSSQLPEHLITYATEKGYQVGFESKAFMFNAEAPEIVDFFDIGTRSSQLR
;
A
#
# COMPACT_ATOMS: atom_id res chain seq x y z
N MET A 1 -31.38 -14.87 14.35
CA MET A 1 -32.58 -15.10 15.17
C MET A 1 -32.48 -16.53 15.66
N ASP A 2 -32.47 -16.72 16.97
CA ASP A 2 -32.27 -18.02 17.63
C ASP A 2 -33.58 -18.81 17.61
N ASP A 3 -33.56 -20.07 17.14
CA ASP A 3 -34.72 -20.96 17.11
C ASP A 3 -34.97 -21.66 18.47
N GLY A 4 -34.11 -21.43 19.46
CA GLY A 4 -34.29 -21.96 20.81
C GLY A 4 -34.13 -23.49 20.92
N THR A 5 -33.57 -24.15 19.90
CA THR A 5 -33.37 -25.61 19.87
C THR A 5 -31.94 -26.06 19.57
N GLY A 6 -30.99 -25.12 19.45
CA GLY A 6 -29.60 -25.44 19.11
C GLY A 6 -29.42 -25.85 17.64
N GLY A 7 -30.37 -25.47 16.76
CA GLY A 7 -30.26 -25.66 15.33
C GLY A 7 -29.28 -24.66 14.72
N ILE A 8 -28.41 -25.13 13.84
CA ILE A 8 -27.57 -24.24 13.03
C ILE A 8 -28.48 -23.59 11.99
N VAL A 9 -28.78 -22.30 12.15
CA VAL A 9 -29.55 -21.53 11.16
C VAL A 9 -28.57 -20.98 10.13
N GLU A 10 -28.58 -21.53 8.91
CA GLU A 10 -27.86 -20.96 7.79
C GLU A 10 -28.50 -19.62 7.39
N GLN A 11 -27.79 -18.52 7.64
CA GLN A 11 -28.23 -17.19 7.25
C GLN A 11 -27.44 -16.72 6.02
N PRO A 12 -28.07 -16.50 4.87
CA PRO A 12 -27.39 -15.95 3.70
C PRO A 12 -26.98 -14.50 3.98
N VAL A 13 -25.67 -14.28 4.19
CA VAL A 13 -25.09 -12.94 4.32
C VAL A 13 -24.75 -12.43 2.93
N LYS A 14 -25.22 -11.21 2.59
CA LYS A 14 -24.78 -10.53 1.36
C LYS A 14 -23.32 -10.14 1.54
N PHE A 15 -22.44 -10.81 0.80
CA PHE A 15 -21.04 -10.43 0.70
C PHE A 15 -20.89 -9.54 -0.56
N PRO A 16 -20.83 -8.21 -0.42
CA PRO A 16 -20.62 -7.33 -1.55
C PRO A 16 -19.25 -7.62 -2.20
N VAL A 17 -19.26 -7.90 -3.50
CA VAL A 17 -18.06 -7.96 -4.32
C VAL A 17 -17.94 -6.60 -5.01
N TRP A 18 -17.02 -5.76 -4.55
CA TRP A 18 -16.82 -4.42 -5.11
C TRP A 18 -15.92 -4.41 -6.34
N PHE A 19 -15.11 -5.46 -6.52
CA PHE A 19 -14.16 -5.60 -7.62
C PHE A 19 -14.21 -7.01 -8.18
N GLU A 20 -14.34 -7.15 -9.50
CA GLU A 20 -14.14 -8.42 -10.19
C GLU A 20 -12.67 -8.51 -10.63
N PRO A 21 -11.90 -9.52 -10.19
CA PRO A 21 -10.53 -9.68 -10.66
C PRO A 21 -10.53 -9.97 -12.16
N ARG A 22 -9.81 -9.14 -12.91
CA ARG A 22 -9.56 -9.33 -14.35
C ARG A 22 -8.06 -9.49 -14.54
N SER A 23 -7.65 -10.55 -15.23
CA SER A 23 -6.27 -10.73 -15.69
C SER A 23 -6.24 -10.65 -17.21
N ASN A 24 -5.34 -9.83 -17.75
CA ASN A 24 -5.16 -9.69 -19.20
C ASN A 24 -3.68 -9.74 -19.59
N GLY A 25 -2.90 -10.58 -18.89
CA GLY A 25 -1.46 -10.69 -19.06
C GLY A 25 -0.69 -9.43 -18.62
N GLY A 26 0.60 -9.62 -18.31
CA GLY A 26 1.52 -8.56 -17.91
C GLY A 26 1.12 -7.77 -16.67
N THR A 27 1.98 -6.80 -16.34
CA THR A 27 1.82 -5.85 -15.23
C THR A 27 2.16 -4.46 -15.79
N PRO A 28 1.19 -3.73 -16.37
CA PRO A 28 1.43 -2.41 -16.96
C PRO A 28 1.52 -1.34 -15.86
N MET A 29 2.62 -1.37 -15.11
CA MET A 29 2.83 -0.56 -13.92
C MET A 29 2.99 0.92 -14.27
N CYS A 30 3.71 1.24 -15.35
CA CYS A 30 3.88 2.63 -15.80
C CYS A 30 2.54 3.26 -16.16
N GLN A 31 1.68 2.55 -16.91
CA GLN A 31 0.34 3.05 -17.24
C GLN A 31 -0.52 3.25 -15.99
N ALA A 32 -0.48 2.32 -15.03
CA ALA A 32 -1.20 2.46 -13.77
C ALA A 32 -0.74 3.70 -13.00
N MET A 33 0.58 3.96 -12.93
CA MET A 33 1.12 5.14 -12.28
C MET A 33 0.73 6.45 -12.99
N ILE A 34 0.76 6.48 -14.33
CA ILE A 34 0.32 7.64 -15.11
C ILE A 34 -1.15 7.97 -14.80
N LYS A 35 -2.02 6.96 -14.81
CA LYS A 35 -3.43 7.14 -14.45
C LYS A 35 -3.63 7.59 -13.02
N THR A 36 -2.84 7.03 -12.10
CA THR A 36 -2.87 7.45 -10.70
C THR A 36 -2.45 8.91 -10.55
N ALA A 37 -1.45 9.36 -11.31
CA ALA A 37 -0.98 10.75 -11.28
C ALA A 37 -2.04 11.73 -11.80
N GLU A 38 -2.76 11.38 -12.87
CA GLU A 38 -3.87 12.18 -13.41
C GLU A 38 -4.96 12.41 -12.35
N GLU A 39 -5.38 11.34 -11.66
CA GLU A 39 -6.45 11.41 -10.65
C GLU A 39 -6.00 12.15 -9.38
N ILE A 40 -4.80 11.87 -8.89
CA ILE A 40 -4.28 12.50 -7.66
C ILE A 40 -4.00 13.98 -7.88
N ALA A 41 -3.46 14.38 -9.04
CA ALA A 41 -3.25 15.79 -9.35
C ALA A 41 -4.58 16.57 -9.30
N ALA A 42 -5.60 16.07 -9.98
CA ALA A 42 -6.93 16.70 -9.97
C ALA A 42 -7.56 16.72 -8.57
N TRP A 43 -7.34 15.68 -7.77
CA TRP A 43 -7.83 15.62 -6.40
C TRP A 43 -7.13 16.65 -5.50
N CYS A 44 -5.79 16.74 -5.54
CA CYS A 44 -5.03 17.71 -4.75
C CYS A 44 -5.38 19.15 -5.12
N ASP A 45 -5.56 19.45 -6.41
CA ASP A 45 -5.98 20.78 -6.88
C ASP A 45 -7.36 21.18 -6.32
N SER A 46 -8.26 20.21 -6.14
CA SER A 46 -9.61 20.45 -5.61
C SER A 46 -9.69 20.36 -4.08
N HIS A 47 -8.71 19.75 -3.43
CA HIS A 47 -8.69 19.51 -1.98
C HIS A 47 -7.32 19.89 -1.35
N PRO A 48 -6.83 21.13 -1.53
CA PRO A 48 -5.48 21.50 -1.14
C PRO A 48 -5.24 21.40 0.37
N ASP A 49 -6.26 21.54 1.21
CA ASP A 49 -6.14 21.48 2.68
C ASP A 49 -6.47 20.12 3.30
N SER A 50 -6.44 19.06 2.50
CA SER A 50 -6.66 17.69 2.97
C SER A 50 -5.37 16.97 3.31
N TYR A 51 -5.46 15.87 4.05
CA TYR A 51 -4.36 14.93 4.25
C TYR A 51 -3.85 14.43 2.88
N PRO A 52 -2.53 14.24 2.68
CA PRO A 52 -1.98 13.80 1.41
C PRO A 52 -2.59 12.47 0.95
N PRO A 53 -2.82 12.27 -0.36
CA PRO A 53 -3.25 10.98 -0.88
C PRO A 53 -2.23 9.88 -0.55
N THR A 54 -2.73 8.70 -0.17
CA THR A 54 -1.92 7.48 -0.05
C THR A 54 -2.25 6.52 -1.17
N ILE A 55 -1.23 6.11 -1.92
CA ILE A 55 -1.28 5.09 -2.96
C ILE A 55 -0.86 3.77 -2.35
N LEU A 56 -1.79 2.81 -2.30
CA LEU A 56 -1.52 1.43 -1.92
C LEU A 56 -1.32 0.60 -3.19
N HIS A 57 -0.06 0.35 -3.54
CA HIS A 57 0.31 -0.41 -4.73
C HIS A 57 0.69 -1.84 -4.35
N ILE A 58 0.00 -2.82 -4.93
CA ILE A 58 0.16 -4.24 -4.64
C ILE A 58 0.48 -4.95 -5.95
N THR A 59 1.59 -5.69 -5.98
CA THR A 59 2.03 -6.37 -7.20
C THR A 59 2.84 -7.62 -6.85
N ASP A 60 2.80 -8.60 -7.75
CA ASP A 60 3.53 -9.87 -7.65
C ASP A 60 4.81 -9.92 -8.49
N GLY A 61 5.18 -8.83 -9.18
CA GLY A 61 6.38 -8.87 -9.99
C GLY A 61 6.72 -7.63 -10.80
N GLU A 62 7.36 -7.91 -11.93
CA GLU A 62 8.05 -6.96 -12.79
C GLU A 62 7.09 -6.08 -13.61
N SER A 63 7.42 -4.80 -13.73
CA SER A 63 6.77 -3.90 -14.69
C SER A 63 7.02 -4.38 -16.12
N THR A 64 5.95 -4.59 -16.88
CA THR A 64 6.03 -5.08 -18.27
C THR A 64 5.95 -3.98 -19.33
N ASP A 65 5.83 -2.72 -18.91
CA ASP A 65 5.67 -1.55 -19.77
C ASP A 65 6.73 -0.45 -19.52
N GLY A 66 7.84 -0.81 -18.87
CA GLY A 66 9.02 0.04 -18.70
C GLY A 66 9.44 0.21 -17.24
N ASP A 67 10.32 1.19 -17.00
CA ASP A 67 10.79 1.55 -15.66
C ASP A 67 9.82 2.54 -14.98
N PRO A 68 9.17 2.16 -13.87
CA PRO A 68 8.22 3.01 -13.17
C PRO A 68 8.86 3.98 -12.16
N GLU A 69 10.18 3.91 -11.89
CA GLU A 69 10.80 4.67 -10.80
C GLU A 69 10.67 6.19 -10.98
N GLU A 70 10.86 6.70 -12.20
CA GLU A 70 10.69 8.13 -12.51
C GLU A 70 9.23 8.59 -12.37
N LEU A 71 8.27 7.70 -12.66
CA LEU A 71 6.84 7.96 -12.48
C LEU A 71 6.48 7.99 -11.00
N ALA A 72 6.99 7.05 -10.21
CA ALA A 72 6.84 7.04 -8.76
C ALA A 72 7.45 8.30 -8.11
N SER A 73 8.64 8.72 -8.57
CA SER A 73 9.28 9.97 -8.14
C SER A 73 8.47 11.21 -8.52
N SER A 74 7.75 11.16 -9.64
CA SER A 74 6.86 12.25 -10.07
C SER A 74 5.58 12.29 -9.23
N LEU A 75 4.99 11.13 -8.92
CA LEU A 75 3.85 11.00 -8.02
C LEU A 75 4.14 11.57 -6.63
N SER A 76 5.34 11.29 -6.08
CA SER A 76 5.73 11.81 -4.77
C SER A 76 5.93 13.33 -4.73
N LYS A 77 5.87 14.03 -5.88
CA LYS A 77 5.91 15.51 -5.93
C LYS A 77 4.52 16.13 -5.92
N ILE A 78 3.46 15.35 -6.15
CA ILE A 78 2.08 15.80 -6.01
C ILE A 78 1.75 15.87 -4.52
N GLN A 79 1.18 16.98 -4.06
CA GLN A 79 1.02 17.26 -2.64
C GLN A 79 -0.24 18.07 -2.33
N THR A 80 -0.68 17.95 -1.10
CA THR A 80 -1.60 18.89 -0.44
C THR A 80 -0.79 19.84 0.46
N SER A 81 -1.45 20.72 1.21
CA SER A 81 -0.81 21.58 2.22
C SER A 81 -0.34 20.80 3.45
N ASP A 82 -0.82 19.57 3.66
CA ASP A 82 -0.41 18.67 4.75
C ASP A 82 0.71 17.69 4.34
N GLY A 83 1.14 17.69 3.08
CA GLY A 83 2.33 16.96 2.64
C GLY A 83 2.21 16.33 1.26
N SER A 84 3.26 15.59 0.90
CA SER A 84 3.35 14.92 -0.39
C SER A 84 2.65 13.57 -0.39
N THR A 85 2.19 13.16 -1.57
CA THR A 85 1.57 11.85 -1.82
C THR A 85 2.45 10.72 -1.30
N LEU A 86 1.84 9.77 -0.59
CA LEU A 86 2.53 8.63 0.01
C LEU A 86 2.42 7.40 -0.89
N MET A 87 3.55 6.77 -1.21
CA MET A 87 3.61 5.55 -2.00
C MET A 87 3.90 4.36 -1.09
N PHE A 88 2.93 3.46 -0.97
CA PHE A 88 3.01 2.22 -0.21
C PHE A 88 3.09 1.06 -1.19
N ASN A 89 4.13 0.24 -1.11
CA ASN A 89 4.28 -0.93 -1.97
C ASN A 89 4.20 -2.22 -1.17
N LEU A 90 3.42 -3.18 -1.66
CA LEU A 90 3.33 -4.52 -1.14
C LEU A 90 3.67 -5.51 -2.25
N HIS A 91 4.82 -6.16 -2.11
CA HIS A 91 5.30 -7.17 -3.05
C HIS A 91 4.84 -8.56 -2.59
N VAL A 92 3.99 -9.21 -3.41
CA VAL A 92 3.53 -10.58 -3.20
C VAL A 92 4.33 -11.54 -4.09
N SER A 93 5.43 -12.08 -3.58
CA SER A 93 6.26 -13.03 -4.31
C SER A 93 5.80 -14.48 -4.08
N THR A 94 5.97 -15.34 -5.07
CA THR A 94 5.86 -16.80 -4.88
C THR A 94 7.11 -17.41 -4.24
N SER A 95 8.17 -16.61 -4.01
CA SER A 95 9.38 -17.08 -3.35
C SER A 95 9.10 -17.42 -1.89
N GLY A 96 9.76 -18.47 -1.37
CA GLY A 96 9.69 -18.85 0.04
C GLY A 96 10.54 -17.98 0.96
N ALA A 97 10.94 -16.77 0.52
CA ALA A 97 11.72 -15.85 1.33
C ALA A 97 10.88 -15.32 2.51
N MET A 98 11.55 -15.08 3.63
CA MET A 98 10.90 -14.59 4.84
C MET A 98 10.24 -13.23 4.58
N PRO A 99 9.07 -12.95 5.17
CA PRO A 99 8.44 -11.67 4.95
C PRO A 99 9.24 -10.53 5.58
N ILE A 100 9.23 -9.37 4.92
CA ILE A 100 9.94 -8.18 5.35
C ILE A 100 8.92 -7.06 5.52
N ARG A 101 8.93 -6.40 6.68
CA ARG A 101 7.97 -5.33 7.01
C ARG A 101 8.71 -4.04 7.26
N PHE A 102 8.29 -2.98 6.58
CA PHE A 102 8.77 -1.61 6.76
C PHE A 102 10.30 -1.48 6.89
N PRO A 103 11.08 -2.10 5.99
CA PRO A 103 12.53 -2.09 6.11
C PRO A 103 13.09 -0.67 5.99
N SER A 104 14.24 -0.44 6.60
CA SER A 104 15.00 0.81 6.47
C SER A 104 16.12 0.74 5.42
N SER A 105 16.32 -0.45 4.83
CA SER A 105 17.40 -0.70 3.87
C SER A 105 16.98 -1.73 2.83
N ALA A 106 17.51 -1.57 1.60
CA ALA A 106 17.30 -2.51 0.51
C ALA A 106 18.22 -3.76 0.57
N VAL A 107 19.21 -3.78 1.47
CA VAL A 107 20.28 -4.80 1.50
C VAL A 107 19.74 -6.22 1.73
N GLU A 108 18.68 -6.36 2.52
CA GLU A 108 18.09 -7.65 2.89
C GLU A 108 16.97 -8.08 1.94
N LEU A 109 16.70 -7.31 0.88
CA LEU A 109 15.62 -7.61 -0.05
C LEU A 109 16.02 -8.75 -1.01
N PRO A 110 15.11 -9.71 -1.26
CA PRO A 110 15.46 -10.99 -1.87
C PRO A 110 15.72 -10.92 -3.38
N ASP A 111 15.20 -9.89 -4.07
CA ASP A 111 15.33 -9.75 -5.51
C ASP A 111 15.32 -8.27 -5.95
N GLN A 112 15.62 -8.05 -7.23
CA GLN A 112 15.68 -6.71 -7.83
C GLN A 112 14.33 -6.00 -7.89
N PHE A 113 13.22 -6.74 -7.95
CA PHE A 113 11.87 -6.17 -8.01
C PHE A 113 11.45 -5.66 -6.64
N ALA A 114 11.76 -6.40 -5.56
CA ALA A 114 11.63 -5.94 -4.20
C ALA A 114 12.46 -4.66 -3.97
N GLN A 115 13.69 -4.60 -4.47
CA GLN A 115 14.53 -3.40 -4.36
C GLN A 115 13.95 -2.21 -5.14
N LEU A 116 13.41 -2.43 -6.34
CA LEU A 116 12.73 -1.40 -7.12
C LEU A 116 11.50 -0.86 -6.37
N LEU A 117 10.62 -1.74 -5.91
CA LEU A 117 9.41 -1.36 -5.17
C LEU A 117 9.75 -0.64 -3.85
N PHE A 118 10.81 -1.08 -3.16
CA PHE A 118 11.33 -0.39 -1.99
C PHE A 118 11.82 1.03 -2.30
N ARG A 119 12.54 1.23 -3.41
CA ARG A 119 13.01 2.57 -3.82
C ARG A 119 11.85 3.50 -4.14
N MET A 120 10.80 2.98 -4.75
CA MET A 120 9.57 3.74 -5.04
C MET A 120 8.75 4.06 -3.80
N SER A 121 8.89 3.31 -2.71
CA SER A 121 8.13 3.56 -1.48
C SER A 121 8.53 4.85 -0.77
N SER A 122 7.54 5.53 -0.21
CA SER A 122 7.76 6.67 0.68
C SER A 122 8.39 6.24 2.00
N GLN A 123 9.11 7.14 2.67
CA GLN A 123 9.38 6.97 4.09
C GLN A 123 8.07 7.09 4.88
N LEU A 124 7.97 6.38 6.00
CA LEU A 124 6.81 6.50 6.88
C LEU A 124 6.81 7.88 7.56
N PRO A 125 5.71 8.66 7.48
CA PRO A 125 5.52 9.84 8.31
C PRO A 125 5.52 9.50 9.79
N GLU A 126 5.91 10.45 10.64
CA GLU A 126 6.03 10.26 12.09
C GLU A 126 4.78 9.64 12.73
N HIS A 127 3.59 10.15 12.41
CA HIS A 127 2.34 9.61 12.95
C HIS A 127 2.08 8.15 12.53
N LEU A 128 2.53 7.73 11.34
CA LEU A 128 2.45 6.32 10.91
C LEU A 128 3.50 5.45 11.60
N ILE A 129 4.67 5.99 11.92
CA ILE A 129 5.69 5.30 12.73
C ILE A 129 5.12 4.99 14.11
N THR A 130 4.51 5.98 14.78
CA THR A 130 3.85 5.77 16.08
C THR A 130 2.80 4.67 15.97
N TYR A 131 1.92 4.76 14.97
CA TYR A 131 0.83 3.80 14.81
C TYR A 131 1.30 2.38 14.48
N ALA A 132 2.30 2.23 13.61
CA ALA A 132 2.89 0.92 13.30
C ALA A 132 3.63 0.33 14.52
N THR A 133 4.27 1.18 15.35
CA THR A 133 4.90 0.73 16.60
C THR A 133 3.86 0.20 17.60
N GLU A 134 2.70 0.87 17.72
CA GLU A 134 1.59 0.39 18.57
C GLU A 134 1.03 -0.96 18.12
N LYS A 135 1.06 -1.26 16.81
CA LYS A 135 0.73 -2.57 16.25
C LYS A 135 1.83 -3.63 16.44
N GLY A 136 2.98 -3.26 17.00
CA GLY A 136 4.09 -4.16 17.31
C GLY A 136 5.17 -4.26 16.22
N TYR A 137 5.13 -3.43 15.18
CA TYR A 137 6.19 -3.37 14.18
C TYR A 137 7.41 -2.60 14.71
N GLN A 138 8.61 -3.06 14.34
CA GLN A 138 9.84 -2.34 14.60
C GLN A 138 10.11 -1.37 13.45
N VAL A 139 9.71 -0.11 13.62
CA VAL A 139 9.82 0.94 12.60
C VAL A 139 10.54 2.18 13.12
N GLY A 140 11.12 2.96 12.21
CA GLY A 140 11.74 4.25 12.52
C GLY A 140 11.67 5.23 11.34
N PHE A 141 12.33 6.38 11.46
CA PHE A 141 12.28 7.44 10.44
C PHE A 141 12.83 7.02 9.07
N GLU A 142 13.75 6.06 9.04
CA GLU A 142 14.28 5.51 7.80
C GLU A 142 13.41 4.38 7.22
N SER A 143 12.40 3.91 7.94
CA SER A 143 11.51 2.84 7.48
C SER A 143 10.72 3.29 6.26
N LYS A 144 10.77 2.49 5.20
CA LYS A 144 9.97 2.67 4.00
C LYS A 144 8.60 2.03 4.16
N ALA A 145 7.59 2.63 3.55
CA ALA A 145 6.25 2.09 3.36
C ALA A 145 6.27 0.93 2.36
N PHE A 146 6.93 -0.17 2.75
CA PHE A 146 7.15 -1.35 1.92
C PHE A 146 6.94 -2.61 2.74
N MET A 147 6.23 -3.57 2.16
CA MET A 147 6.18 -4.94 2.67
C MET A 147 6.48 -5.94 1.56
N PHE A 148 7.16 -7.02 1.93
CA PHE A 148 7.42 -8.17 1.08
C PHE A 148 6.84 -9.42 1.72
N ASN A 149 6.05 -10.19 0.95
CA ASN A 149 5.44 -11.46 1.37
C ASN A 149 4.60 -11.37 2.66
N ALA A 150 3.92 -10.25 2.89
CA ALA A 150 3.05 -10.06 4.05
C ALA A 150 1.96 -11.13 4.14
N GLU A 151 1.73 -11.66 5.35
CA GLU A 151 0.62 -12.55 5.63
C GLU A 151 -0.71 -11.78 5.68
N ALA A 152 -1.84 -12.49 5.62
CA ALA A 152 -3.16 -11.85 5.60
C ALA A 152 -3.41 -10.84 6.74
N PRO A 153 -3.03 -11.10 8.01
CA PRO A 153 -3.16 -10.10 9.08
C PRO A 153 -2.31 -8.85 8.84
N GLU A 154 -1.13 -9.03 8.24
CA GLU A 154 -0.16 -7.97 7.99
C GLU A 154 -0.57 -7.10 6.81
N ILE A 155 -1.22 -7.69 5.81
CA ILE A 155 -1.88 -6.97 4.73
C ILE A 155 -2.96 -6.06 5.33
N VAL A 156 -3.79 -6.57 6.25
CA VAL A 156 -4.80 -5.76 6.94
C VAL A 156 -4.15 -4.59 7.68
N ASP A 157 -3.07 -4.84 8.42
CA ASP A 157 -2.32 -3.79 9.09
C ASP A 157 -1.70 -2.78 8.11
N PHE A 158 -1.19 -3.24 6.97
CA PHE A 158 -0.63 -2.38 5.93
C PHE A 158 -1.68 -1.42 5.37
N PHE A 159 -2.89 -1.91 5.10
CA PHE A 159 -4.03 -1.07 4.71
C PHE A 159 -4.42 -0.09 5.82
N ASP A 160 -4.54 -0.56 7.06
CA ASP A 160 -4.93 0.27 8.21
C ASP A 160 -3.91 1.38 8.50
N ILE A 161 -2.60 1.06 8.43
CA ILE A 161 -1.52 2.05 8.56
C ILE A 161 -1.55 3.04 7.39
N GLY A 162 -1.62 2.56 6.13
CA GLY A 162 -1.57 3.43 4.97
C GLY A 162 -2.81 4.33 4.78
N THR A 163 -3.95 3.95 5.37
CA THR A 163 -5.19 4.75 5.31
C THR A 163 -5.42 5.60 6.56
N ARG A 164 -4.48 5.60 7.51
CA ARG A 164 -4.56 6.42 8.72
C ARG A 164 -4.18 7.86 8.40
N SER A 165 -5.16 8.76 8.43
CA SER A 165 -4.86 10.20 8.40
C SER A 165 -4.20 10.63 9.71
N SER A 166 -3.39 11.69 9.69
CA SER A 166 -2.89 12.33 10.90
C SER A 166 -4.11 12.79 11.74
N GLN A 167 -4.39 12.11 12.86
CA GLN A 167 -5.37 12.62 13.83
C GLN A 167 -4.67 13.70 14.67
N LEU A 168 -4.41 14.85 14.06
CA LEU A 168 -4.10 16.07 14.79
C LEU A 168 -5.42 16.82 15.00
N ARG A 169 -6.14 16.45 16.06
CA ARG A 169 -7.14 17.30 16.71
C ARG A 169 -6.63 17.72 18.07
#